data_AF-A0A2R7Y3T6-F1
#
_entry.id   AF-A0A2R7Y3T6-F1
#
_cell.length_a   1.000
_cell.length_b   1.000
_cell.length_c   1.000
_cell.angle_alpha   90.00
_cell.angle_beta   90.00
_cell.angle_gamma   90.00
#
_symmetry.space_group_name_H-M   'P 1'
#
loop_
_entity.id
_entity.type
_entity.pdbx_description
1 polymer ?
#
loop_
_entity_poly.entity_id
_entity_poly.type
_entity_poly.pdbx_seq_one_letter_code
_entity_poly.pdbx_strand_id
1 'polypeptide(L)' 'MVESAKEYLEFADVVYANDVGREGVGFGSDTTAGILLKKDGKIDEIKLMRKIEAAELILDAATSMLGSDRSAIR' A
#
# COMPACT_ATOMS: atom_id res chain seq x y z
N MET A 1 6.66 6.05 9.97
CA MET A 1 5.99 5.34 8.86
C MET A 1 5.38 4.02 9.33
N VAL A 2 6.16 3.01 9.74
CA VAL A 2 5.61 1.73 10.25
C VAL A 2 4.67 1.93 11.45
N GLU A 3 5.11 2.67 12.47
CA GLU A 3 4.31 2.84 13.69
C GLU A 3 2.98 3.55 13.40
N SER A 4 3.03 4.64 12.64
CA SER A 4 1.82 5.33 12.17
C SER A 4 0.91 4.40 11.35
N ALA A 5 1.47 3.54 10.50
CA ALA A 5 0.69 2.62 9.68
C ALA A 5 -0.03 1.53 10.51
N LYS A 6 0.54 1.12 11.65
CA LYS A 6 -0.10 0.12 12.54
C LYS A 6 -1.41 0.61 13.11
N GLU A 7 -1.53 1.90 13.43
CA GLU A 7 -2.78 2.48 13.95
C GLU A 7 -3.93 2.36 12.94
N TYR A 8 -3.63 2.48 11.64
CA TYR A 8 -4.63 2.37 10.58
C TYR A 8 -5.06 0.92 10.26
N LEU A 9 -4.31 -0.09 10.71
CA LEU A 9 -4.73 -1.50 10.57
C LEU A 9 -5.96 -1.85 11.41
N GLU A 10 -6.34 -1.02 12.38
CA GLU A 10 -7.62 -1.18 13.09
C GLU A 10 -8.82 -1.05 12.12
N PHE A 11 -8.66 -0.27 11.04
CA PHE A 11 -9.72 0.06 10.08
C PHE A 11 -9.50 -0.54 8.69
N ALA A 12 -8.39 -1.25 8.45
CA ALA A 12 -8.01 -1.77 7.14
C ALA A 12 -7.24 -3.09 7.23
N ASP A 13 -7.33 -3.92 6.20
CA ASP A 13 -6.54 -5.16 6.09
C ASP A 13 -5.11 -4.92 5.57
N VAL A 14 -4.90 -3.77 4.93
CA VAL A 14 -3.61 -3.33 4.42
C VAL A 14 -3.52 -1.81 4.43
N VAL A 15 -2.33 -1.29 4.75
CA VAL A 15 -2.01 0.14 4.75
C VAL A 15 -0.79 0.38 3.87
N TYR A 16 -0.94 1.22 2.85
CA TYR A 16 0.20 1.79 2.14
C TYR A 16 0.63 3.08 2.83
N ALA A 17 1.85 3.10 3.36
CA ALA A 17 2.44 4.28 3.97
C ALA A 17 3.61 4.75 3.09
N ASN A 18 3.49 5.95 2.53
CA ASN A 18 4.47 6.54 1.65
C ASN A 18 5.38 7.56 2.35
N ASP A 19 6.62 7.66 1.87
CA ASP A 19 7.62 8.60 2.38
C ASP A 19 7.53 9.96 1.68
N VAL A 20 6.45 10.71 1.95
CA VAL A 20 6.16 12.01 1.31
C VAL A 20 7.16 13.13 1.62
N GLY A 21 8.00 12.96 2.64
CA GLY A 21 8.96 13.96 3.09
C GLY A 21 10.27 13.97 2.30
N ARG A 22 10.50 12.95 1.48
CA ARG A 22 11.72 12.79 0.70
C ARG A 22 11.57 13.48 -0.67
N GLU A 23 12.59 14.24 -1.06
CA GLU A 23 12.62 14.92 -2.36
C GLU A 23 12.41 13.91 -3.51
N GLY A 24 11.51 14.26 -4.44
CA GLY A 24 11.14 13.39 -5.55
C GLY A 24 10.22 12.21 -5.17
N VAL A 25 9.83 12.05 -3.91
CA VAL A 25 9.04 10.92 -3.43
C VAL A 25 7.81 11.48 -2.72
N GLY A 26 6.71 11.71 -3.44
CA GLY A 26 5.52 12.30 -2.82
C GLY A 26 4.74 13.25 -3.71
N PHE A 27 4.15 14.27 -3.11
CA PHE A 27 3.31 15.24 -3.82
C PHE A 27 4.10 15.97 -4.92
N GLY A 28 3.44 16.23 -6.06
CA GLY A 28 4.07 16.92 -7.19
C GLY A 28 5.14 16.13 -7.97
N SER A 29 5.47 14.91 -7.55
CA SER A 29 6.38 13.99 -8.27
C SER A 29 5.61 12.86 -8.96
N ASP A 30 6.22 12.24 -9.98
CA ASP A 30 5.70 11.01 -10.61
C ASP A 30 6.14 9.74 -9.88
N THR A 31 7.04 9.86 -8.91
CA THR A 31 7.59 8.72 -8.16
C THR A 31 7.14 8.67 -6.71
N THR A 32 7.18 7.46 -6.15
CA THR A 32 6.84 7.17 -4.75
C THR A 32 7.73 6.06 -4.20
N ALA A 33 7.79 5.97 -2.87
CA ALA A 33 8.46 4.92 -2.12
C ALA A 33 7.76 4.82 -0.77
N GLY A 34 7.87 3.67 -0.11
CA GLY A 34 7.20 3.46 1.16
C GLY A 34 7.14 1.99 1.56
N ILE A 35 6.11 1.65 2.31
CA ILE A 35 5.83 0.28 2.73
C ILE A 35 4.37 -0.05 2.52
N LEU A 36 4.11 -1.33 2.28
CA LEU A 36 2.79 -1.93 2.39
C LEU A 36 2.78 -2.78 3.66
N LEU A 37 2.04 -2.33 4.69
CA LEU A 37 1.87 -3.04 5.95
C LEU A 37 0.55 -3.80 5.93
N LYS A 38 0.60 -5.11 6.17
CA LYS A 38 -0.57 -6.00 6.20
C LYS A 38 -0.98 -6.30 7.64
N LYS A 39 -2.25 -6.67 7.83
CA LYS A 39 -2.84 -7.00 9.13
C LYS A 39 -2.19 -8.18 9.85
N ASP A 40 -1.56 -9.10 9.11
CA ASP A 40 -0.75 -10.20 9.64
C ASP A 40 0.64 -9.75 10.16
N GLY A 41 0.96 -8.46 10.06
CA GLY A 41 2.24 -7.87 10.43
C GLY A 41 3.30 -7.94 9.34
N LYS A 42 2.99 -8.51 8.16
CA LYS A 42 3.94 -8.53 7.04
C LYS A 42 4.14 -7.12 6.50
N ILE A 43 5.41 -6.79 6.24
CA ILE A 43 5.82 -5.53 5.62
C ILE A 43 6.48 -5.85 4.28
N ASP A 44 5.88 -5.34 3.20
CA ASP A 44 6.47 -5.37 1.86
C ASP A 44 7.03 -3.96 1.54
N GLU A 45 8.32 -3.89 1.18
CA GLU A 45 8.96 -2.62 0.82
C GLU A 45 8.55 -2.18 -0.59
N ILE A 46 8.11 -0.93 -0.73
CA ILE A 46 7.90 -0.28 -2.02
C ILE A 46 9.12 0.61 -2.28
N LYS A 47 10.06 0.08 -3.07
CA LYS A 47 11.24 0.81 -3.54
C LYS A 47 10.81 2.02 -4.39
N LEU A 48 11.74 2.97 -4.58
CA LEU A 48 11.50 4.12 -5.44
C LEU A 48 11.07 3.67 -6.84
N MET A 49 9.83 3.96 -7.20
CA MET A 49 9.21 3.58 -8.47
C MET A 49 8.18 4.61 -8.92
N ARG A 50 7.63 4.47 -10.13
CA ARG A 50 6.57 5.36 -10.60
C ARG A 50 5.30 5.11 -9.80
N LYS A 51 4.51 6.16 -9.56
CA LYS A 51 3.23 6.07 -8.87
C LYS A 51 2.25 5.11 -9.55
N ILE A 52 2.32 5.02 -10.89
CA ILE A 52 1.49 4.08 -11.64
C ILE A 52 1.85 2.62 -11.31
N GLU A 53 3.14 2.31 -11.17
CA GLU A 53 3.64 0.97 -10.83
C GLU A 53 3.29 0.63 -9.37
N ALA A 54 3.43 1.59 -8.45
CA ALA A 54 3.00 1.41 -7.08
C ALA A 54 1.48 1.20 -6.96
N ALA A 55 0.68 1.88 -7.78
CA ALA A 55 -0.77 1.70 -7.80
C ALA A 55 -1.18 0.30 -8.25
N GLU A 56 -0.50 -0.26 -9.27
CA GLU A 56 -0.69 -1.65 -9.70
C GLU A 56 -0.38 -2.64 -8.56
N LEU A 57 0.76 -2.47 -7.87
CA LEU A 57 1.11 -3.32 -6.72
C LEU A 57 0.11 -3.24 -5.57
N ILE A 58 -0.41 -2.05 -5.27
CA ILE A 58 -1.44 -1.86 -4.23
C ILE A 58 -2.75 -2.55 -4.64
N LEU A 59 -3.14 -2.45 -5.92
CA LEU A 59 -4.33 -3.10 -6.44
C LEU A 59 -4.19 -4.64 -6.42
N ASP A 60 -3.04 -5.17 -6.82
CA ASP A 60 -2.74 -6.60 -6.76
C ASP A 60 -2.79 -7.11 -5.31
N ALA A 61 -2.23 -6.36 -4.36
CA ALA A 61 -2.30 -6.71 -2.96
C ALA A 61 -3.75 -6.72 -2.45
N ALA A 62 -4.54 -5.69 -2.73
CA ALA A 62 -5.94 -5.62 -2.32
C ALA A 62 -6.77 -6.75 -2.94
N THR A 63 -6.63 -7.01 -4.24
CA THR A 63 -7.39 -8.05 -4.95
C THR A 63 -7.02 -9.45 -4.47
N SER A 64 -5.75 -9.71 -4.13
CA SER A 64 -5.32 -10.99 -3.56
C SER A 64 -5.97 -11.30 -2.20
N MET A 65 -6.36 -10.27 -1.45
CA MET A 65 -6.99 -10.40 -0.14
C MET A 65 -8.50 -10.64 -0.22
N LEU A 66 -9.15 -10.27 -1.32
CA LEU A 66 -10.60 -10.42 -1.49
C LEU A 66 -11.05 -11.88 -1.67
N GLY A 67 -10.12 -12.82 -1.87
CA GLY A 67 -10.44 -14.23 -2.13
C GLY A 67 -11.18 -14.44 -3.46
N SER A 68 -11.23 -15.68 -3.94
CA SER A 68 -11.90 -16.04 -5.20
C SER A 68 -13.43 -15.95 -5.16
N ASP A 69 -14.02 -15.49 -4.05
CA ASP A 69 -15.47 -15.53 -3.86
C ASP A 69 -16.15 -14.32 -4.51
N ARG A 70 -16.45 -14.49 -5.79
CA ARG A 70 -17.24 -13.57 -6.61
C ARG A 70 -18.73 -13.56 -6.28
N SER A 71 -19.19 -14.25 -5.22
CA SER A 71 -20.60 -14.29 -4.83
C SER A 71 -21.17 -12.92 -4.43
N ALA A 72 -20.32 -11.96 -4.07
CA ALA A 72 -20.73 -10.60 -3.68
C ALA A 72 -21.02 -9.65 -4.87
N ILE A 73 -20.84 -10.07 -6.12
CA ILE A 73 -21.18 -9.29 -7.33
C ILE A 73 -22.41 -9.89 -8.04
N ARG A 74 -23.40 -10.36 -7.29
CA ARG A 74 -24.70 -10.79 -7.81
C ARG A 74 -25.83 -9.89 -7.36
#